data_AF-A0A1F7I8Z7-F1
#
_entry.id   AF-A0A1F7I8Z7-F1
#
_cell.length_a   1.000
_cell.length_b   1.000
_cell.length_c   1.000
_cell.angle_alpha   90.00
_cell.angle_beta   90.00
_cell.angle_gamma   90.00
#
_symmetry.space_group_name_H-M   'P 1'
#
loop_
_entity.id
_entity.type
_entity.pdbx_description
1 polymer ?
#
loop_
_entity_poly.entity_id
_entity_poly.type
_entity_poly.pdbx_seq_one_letter_code
_entity_poly.pdbx_strand_id
1 'polypeptide(L)'
;MVTALCAASTTEVRIMLLTDAALKNMNITQSNIYPVSQARNMFSRLIDQIGTTKALYVTKKGKIRAALIDIDYLQKMQKDLQELYKKTYIDKDLLSYTREFTDAEIKEWAVEDKL
;
A
#
# COMPACT_ATOMS: atom_id res chain seq x y z
N MET A 1 -23.30 -36.58 -10.36
CA MET A 1 -23.06 -35.83 -9.10
C MET A 1 -22.05 -36.64 -8.33
N VAL A 2 -20.80 -36.21 -8.10
CA VAL A 2 -20.37 -34.91 -7.56
C VAL A 2 -19.04 -34.55 -8.20
N THR A 3 -18.98 -33.41 -8.88
CA THR A 3 -17.70 -32.81 -9.30
C THR A 3 -17.17 -32.06 -8.09
N ALA A 4 -16.20 -32.62 -7.39
CA ALA A 4 -15.49 -31.93 -6.33
C ALA A 4 -14.64 -30.82 -6.97
N LEU A 5 -15.19 -29.61 -7.01
CA LEU A 5 -14.44 -28.41 -7.35
C LEU A 5 -13.52 -28.09 -6.15
N CYS A 6 -12.36 -28.76 -6.09
CA CYS A 6 -11.27 -28.30 -5.25
C CYS A 6 -10.77 -26.98 -5.83
N ALA A 7 -11.39 -25.88 -5.43
CA ALA A 7 -10.82 -24.56 -5.60
C ALA A 7 -9.59 -24.49 -4.70
N ALA A 8 -8.44 -24.94 -5.23
CA ALA A 8 -7.15 -24.57 -4.67
C ALA A 8 -7.06 -23.04 -4.80
N SER A 9 -7.38 -22.33 -3.72
CA SER A 9 -7.06 -20.91 -3.61
C SER A 9 -5.54 -20.80 -3.57
N THR A 10 -4.90 -20.67 -4.73
CA THR A 10 -3.48 -20.36 -4.83
C THR A 10 -3.31 -18.88 -4.52
N THR A 11 -3.05 -18.57 -3.24
CA THR A 11 -2.66 -17.22 -2.84
C THR A 11 -1.30 -16.90 -3.46
N GLU A 12 -1.30 -16.03 -4.47
CA GLU A 12 -0.09 -15.54 -5.10
C GLU A 12 0.48 -14.37 -4.28
N VAL A 13 1.77 -14.47 -3.96
CA VAL A 13 2.47 -13.49 -3.12
C VAL A 13 3.64 -12.85 -3.86
N ARG A 14 3.82 -11.55 -3.66
CA ARG A 14 4.94 -10.79 -4.20
C ARG A 14 5.85 -10.28 -3.07
N ILE A 15 7.14 -10.45 -3.27
CA ILE A 15 8.17 -9.86 -2.40
C ILE A 15 8.59 -8.52 -2.99
N MET A 16 8.43 -7.44 -2.21
CA MET A 16 8.93 -6.12 -2.54
C MET A 16 10.12 -5.76 -1.68
N LEU A 17 11.17 -5.21 -2.29
CA LEU A 17 12.28 -4.61 -1.57
C LEU A 17 11.90 -3.20 -1.13
N LEU A 18 12.14 -2.90 0.14
CA LEU A 18 11.82 -1.61 0.74
C LEU A 18 13.10 -0.81 0.99
N THR A 19 13.05 0.46 0.63
CA THR A 19 14.11 1.44 0.90
C THR A 19 13.83 2.16 2.22
N ASP A 20 14.87 2.70 2.85
CA ASP A 20 14.74 3.44 4.11
C ASP A 20 13.82 4.68 3.94
N ALA A 21 13.80 5.29 2.75
CA ALA A 21 12.90 6.40 2.42
C ALA A 21 11.42 5.98 2.39
N ALA A 22 11.12 4.81 1.83
CA ALA A 22 9.75 4.29 1.77
C ALA A 22 9.18 3.96 3.16
N LEU A 23 10.05 3.58 4.11
CA LEU A 23 9.66 3.18 5.46
C LEU A 23 9.35 4.36 6.38
N LYS A 24 9.82 5.57 6.08
CA LYS A 24 9.74 6.74 6.97
C LYS A 24 8.30 7.13 7.35
N ASN A 25 7.34 6.86 6.46
CA ASN A 25 5.93 7.24 6.63
C ASN A 25 4.99 6.03 6.74
N MET A 26 5.52 4.81 6.85
CA MET A 26 4.69 3.60 6.97
C MET A 26 4.31 3.36 8.44
N ASN A 27 3.01 3.17 8.69
CA ASN A 27 2.53 2.67 9.97
C ASN A 27 2.63 1.14 9.99
N ILE A 28 3.73 0.63 10.57
CA ILE A 28 4.05 -0.79 10.60
C ILE A 28 3.71 -1.35 11.97
N THR A 29 2.72 -2.24 12.02
CA THR A 29 2.38 -2.98 13.24
C THR A 29 3.44 -4.03 13.55
N GLN A 30 3.90 -4.05 14.80
CA GLN A 30 5.01 -4.89 15.25
C GLN A 30 4.69 -6.40 15.12
N SER A 31 3.41 -6.78 15.10
CA SER A 31 2.93 -8.16 14.98
C SER A 31 3.21 -8.81 13.62
N ASN A 32 3.51 -8.01 12.59
CA ASN A 32 3.67 -8.49 11.21
C ASN A 32 5.14 -8.47 10.76
N ILE A 33 6.09 -8.36 11.69
CA ILE A 33 7.52 -8.22 11.39
C ILE A 33 8.28 -9.50 11.75
N TYR A 34 8.96 -10.09 10.77
CA TYR A 34 9.71 -11.34 10.93
C TYR A 34 11.17 -11.16 10.51
N PRO A 35 12.15 -11.63 11.29
CA PRO A 35 13.54 -11.76 10.84
C PRO A 35 13.65 -12.69 9.63
N VAL A 36 14.55 -12.40 8.69
CA VAL A 36 14.76 -13.20 7.47
C VAL A 36 15.05 -14.68 7.77
N SER A 37 15.74 -14.97 8.87
CA SER A 37 16.01 -16.34 9.32
C SER A 37 14.72 -17.07 9.71
N GLN A 38 13.83 -16.41 10.45
CA GLN A 38 12.53 -16.97 10.83
C GLN A 38 11.65 -17.10 9.60
N ALA A 39 11.52 -16.03 8.80
CA ALA A 39 10.66 -15.99 7.63
C ALA A 39 10.96 -17.10 6.61
N ARG A 40 12.23 -17.46 6.43
CA ARG A 40 12.64 -18.60 5.59
C ARG A 40 12.11 -19.94 6.11
N ASN A 41 12.20 -20.16 7.42
CA ASN A 41 11.81 -21.43 8.03
C ASN A 41 10.29 -21.61 8.12
N MET A 42 9.53 -20.51 8.14
CA MET A 42 8.06 -20.53 8.25
C MET A 42 7.36 -19.96 7.02
N PHE A 43 8.02 -19.95 5.85
CA PHE A 43 7.51 -19.27 4.65
C PHE A 43 6.10 -19.71 4.25
N SER A 44 5.81 -21.02 4.25
CA SER A 44 4.47 -21.54 3.95
C SER A 44 3.40 -20.98 4.89
N ARG A 45 3.68 -20.93 6.21
CA ARG A 45 2.75 -20.36 7.19
C ARG A 45 2.53 -18.86 7.00
N LEU A 46 3.57 -18.14 6.57
CA LEU A 46 3.45 -16.71 6.27
C LEU A 46 2.59 -16.47 5.03
N ILE A 47 2.65 -17.36 4.03
CA ILE A 47 1.73 -17.32 2.89
C ILE A 47 0.29 -17.51 3.38
N ASP A 48 0.02 -18.52 4.22
CA ASP A 48 -1.34 -18.74 4.74
C ASP A 48 -1.86 -17.55 5.55
N GLN A 49 -0.96 -16.89 6.30
CA GLN A 49 -1.32 -15.73 7.11
C GLN A 49 -1.64 -14.49 6.26
N ILE A 50 -1.01 -14.34 5.09
CA ILE A 50 -1.11 -13.11 4.28
C ILE A 50 -2.53 -12.79 3.83
N GLY A 51 -3.34 -13.82 3.58
CA GLY A 51 -4.75 -13.68 3.21
C GLY A 51 -5.57 -12.94 4.27
N THR A 52 -5.10 -12.90 5.52
CA THR A 52 -5.73 -12.15 6.62
C THR A 52 -5.08 -10.80 6.90
N THR A 53 -3.77 -10.66 6.67
CA THR A 53 -2.98 -9.51 7.17
C THR A 53 -2.54 -8.50 6.11
N LYS A 54 -2.88 -8.70 4.83
CA LYS A 54 -2.59 -7.84 3.66
C LYS A 54 -1.09 -7.68 3.32
N ALA A 55 -0.24 -7.49 4.33
CA ALA A 55 1.22 -7.40 4.19
C ALA A 55 1.96 -7.90 5.44
N LEU A 56 3.08 -8.58 5.21
CA LEU A 56 4.02 -9.03 6.24
C LEU A 56 5.41 -8.46 5.92
N TYR A 57 6.17 -8.05 6.94
CA TYR A 57 7.44 -7.36 6.78
C TYR A 57 8.60 -8.26 7.20
N VAL A 58 9.69 -8.22 6.42
CA VAL A 58 10.89 -9.01 6.68
C VAL A 58 12.06 -8.10 7.04
N THR A 59 12.74 -8.43 8.14
CA THR A 59 13.91 -7.70 8.61
C THR A 59 15.22 -8.44 8.35
N LYS A 60 16.28 -7.68 8.10
CA LYS A 60 17.67 -8.17 8.04
C LYS A 60 18.54 -7.22 8.87
N LYS A 61 19.26 -7.76 9.86
CA LYS A 61 20.06 -6.99 10.82
C LYS A 61 19.24 -5.88 11.51
N GLY A 62 18.03 -6.21 11.97
CA GLY A 62 17.13 -5.28 12.68
C GLY A 62 16.45 -4.21 11.82
N LYS A 63 16.74 -4.14 10.52
CA LYS A 63 16.09 -3.19 9.60
C LYS A 63 15.09 -3.90 8.71
N ILE A 64 13.92 -3.30 8.48
CA ILE A 64 12.95 -3.79 7.50
C ILE A 64 13.56 -3.62 6.10
N ARG A 65 13.53 -4.69 5.30
CA ARG A 65 14.15 -4.73 3.97
C ARG A 65 13.22 -5.21 2.88
N ALA A 66 12.19 -5.96 3.25
CA ALA A 66 11.22 -6.44 2.29
C ALA A 66 9.82 -6.51 2.91
N ALA A 67 8.82 -6.47 2.06
CA ALA A 67 7.45 -6.86 2.39
C ALA A 67 7.02 -8.02 1.50
N LEU A 68 6.34 -8.99 2.11
CA LEU A 68 5.53 -9.98 1.43
C LEU A 68 4.11 -9.42 1.35
N ILE A 69 3.54 -9.36 0.15
CA ILE A 69 2.23 -8.76 -0.10
C ILE A 69 1.43 -9.71 -1.01
N ASP A 70 0.13 -9.84 -0.72
CA ASP A 70 -0.82 -10.53 -1.58
C ASP A 70 -0.95 -9.80 -2.93
N ILE A 71 -0.92 -10.53 -4.05
CA ILE A 71 -0.90 -9.92 -5.37
C ILE A 71 -2.21 -9.22 -5.73
N ASP A 72 -3.35 -9.78 -5.32
CA ASP A 72 -4.67 -9.23 -5.61
C ASP A 72 -4.87 -7.93 -4.82
N TYR A 73 -4.45 -7.94 -3.55
CA TYR A 73 -4.41 -6.74 -2.74
C TYR A 73 -3.53 -5.65 -3.36
N LEU A 74 -2.34 -6.02 -3.82
CA LEU A 74 -1.42 -5.08 -4.47
C LEU A 74 -2.03 -4.47 -5.73
N GLN A 75 -2.61 -5.29 -6.61
CA GLN A 75 -3.23 -4.84 -7.85
C GLN A 75 -4.39 -3.88 -7.57
N LYS A 76 -5.23 -4.22 -6.59
CA LYS A 76 -6.32 -3.33 -6.15
C LYS A 76 -5.78 -1.99 -5.67
N MET A 77 -4.75 -1.99 -4.82
CA MET A 77 -4.14 -0.75 -4.32
C MET A 77 -3.56 0.10 -5.47
N GLN A 78 -2.91 -0.52 -6.45
CA GLN A 78 -2.39 0.19 -7.63
C GLN A 78 -3.51 0.83 -8.44
N LYS A 79 -4.63 0.14 -8.63
CA LYS A 79 -5.81 0.68 -9.33
C LYS A 79 -6.42 1.86 -8.56
N ASP A 80 -6.64 1.70 -7.26
CA ASP A 80 -7.18 2.75 -6.40
C ASP A 80 -6.30 4.01 -6.45
N LEU A 81 -4.97 3.84 -6.42
CA LEU A 81 -4.02 4.95 -6.57
C LEU A 81 -4.13 5.61 -7.95
N GLN A 82 -4.23 4.84 -9.04
CA GLN A 82 -4.40 5.42 -10.37
C GLN A 82 -5.66 6.27 -10.49
N GLU A 83 -6.76 5.86 -9.88
CA GLU A 83 -8.01 6.63 -9.88
C GLU A 83 -7.89 7.93 -9.07
N LEU A 84 -7.21 7.89 -7.91
CA LEU A 84 -6.94 9.08 -7.10
C LEU A 84 -6.00 10.07 -7.82
N TYR A 85 -4.93 9.56 -8.43
CA TYR A 85 -3.98 10.37 -9.18
C TYR A 85 -4.64 11.03 -10.40
N LYS A 86 -5.58 10.36 -11.09
CA LYS A 86 -6.34 11.00 -12.18
C LYS A 86 -7.14 12.22 -11.74
N LYS A 87 -7.63 12.26 -10.50
CA LYS A 87 -8.41 13.40 -9.96
C LYS A 87 -7.53 14.52 -9.42
N THR A 88 -6.29 14.23 -9.04
CA THR A 88 -5.38 15.17 -8.38
C THR A 88 -4.19 15.59 -9.23
N TYR A 89 -4.00 14.95 -10.40
CA TYR A 89 -3.01 15.35 -11.38
C TYR A 89 -3.51 16.58 -12.13
N ILE A 90 -3.02 17.74 -11.72
CA ILE A 90 -3.07 18.97 -12.52
C ILE A 90 -1.98 18.83 -13.57
N ASP A 91 -2.37 18.88 -14.84
CA ASP A 91 -1.42 18.89 -15.95
C ASP A 91 -0.43 20.07 -15.75
N LYS A 92 0.86 19.82 -15.95
CA LYS A 92 1.88 20.85 -15.76
C LYS A 92 1.69 22.00 -16.74
N ASP A 93 1.14 21.71 -17.92
CA ASP A 93 0.82 22.72 -18.92
C ASP A 93 -0.41 23.56 -18.53
N LEU A 94 -1.21 23.07 -17.57
CA LEU A 94 -2.35 23.79 -16.99
C LEU A 94 -1.97 24.61 -15.74
N LEU A 95 -0.78 24.43 -15.15
CA LEU A 95 -0.31 25.22 -14.01
C LEU A 95 -0.24 26.73 -14.32
N SER A 96 0.09 27.10 -15.56
CA SER A 96 0.08 28.51 -15.99
C SER A 96 -1.32 29.11 -16.08
N TYR A 97 -2.35 28.27 -16.16
CA TYR A 97 -3.76 28.66 -16.18
C TYR A 97 -4.43 28.48 -14.81
N THR A 98 -3.75 27.91 -13.82
CA THR A 98 -4.22 27.89 -12.43
C THR A 98 -3.89 29.21 -11.76
N ARG A 99 -4.91 29.88 -11.22
CA ARG A 99 -4.75 31.11 -10.44
C ARG A 99 -4.24 30.77 -9.05
N GLU A 100 -3.22 31.50 -8.58
CA GLU A 100 -2.84 31.49 -7.17
C GLU A 100 -3.83 32.35 -6.38
N PHE A 101 -4.45 31.77 -5.36
CA PHE A 101 -5.38 32.49 -4.48
C PHE A 101 -4.61 33.14 -3.35
N THR A 102 -4.99 34.36 -3.00
CA THR A 102 -4.40 35.06 -1.86
C THR A 102 -4.93 34.51 -0.54
N ASP A 103 -4.16 34.66 0.54
CA ASP A 103 -4.57 34.23 1.88
C ASP A 103 -5.90 34.85 2.34
N ALA A 104 -6.24 36.04 1.81
CA ALA A 104 -7.51 36.71 2.07
C ALA A 104 -8.69 35.99 1.41
N GLU A 105 -8.56 35.62 0.13
CA GLU A 105 -9.59 34.88 -0.62
C GLU A 105 -9.80 33.48 -0.05
N ILE A 106 -8.72 32.80 0.36
CA ILE A 106 -8.80 31.48 1.00
C ILE A 106 -9.57 31.57 2.32
N LYS A 107 -9.39 32.66 3.09
CA LYS A 107 -10.14 32.89 4.33
C LYS A 107 -11.63 33.13 4.09
N GLU A 108 -11.99 33.88 3.05
CA GLU A 108 -13.41 34.10 2.69
C GLU A 108 -14.07 32.78 2.29
N TRP A 109 -13.43 31.98 1.44
CA TRP A 109 -13.96 30.68 1.03
C TRP A 109 -14.06 29.68 2.20
N ALA A 110 -13.11 29.68 3.12
CA ALA A 110 -13.18 28.83 4.32
C ALA A 110 -14.35 29.17 5.27
N VAL A 111 -14.93 30.38 5.14
CA VAL A 111 -16.15 30.77 5.85
C VAL A 111 -17.39 30.31 5.10
N GLU A 112 -17.41 30.42 3.76
CA GLU A 112 -18.52 29.96 2.92
C GLU A 112 -18.67 28.42 2.91
N ASP A 113 -17.57 27.68 2.95
CA ASP A 113 -17.55 26.20 2.90
C ASP A 113 -18.03 25.53 4.23
N LYS A 114 -18.36 26.34 5.25
CA LYS A 114 -18.94 25.89 6.52
C LYS A 114 -20.48 25.94 6.55
N LEU A 115 -21.12 26.39 5.47
CA LEU A 115 -22.58 26.34 5.26
C LEU A 115 -23.00 25.02 4.60
#